data_AF-X1I3I7-F1
#
_entry.id   AF-X1I3I7-F1
#
_cell.length_a   1.000
_cell.length_b   1.000
_cell.length_c   1.000
_cell.angle_alpha   90.00
_cell.angle_beta   90.00
_cell.angle_gamma   90.00
#
_symmetry.space_group_name_H-M   'P 1'
#
loop_
_entity.id
_entity.type
_entity.pdbx_description
1 polymer ?
#
loop_
_entity_poly.entity_id
_entity_poly.type
_entity_poly.pdbx_seq_one_letter_code
_entity_poly.pdbx_strand_id
1 'polypeptide(L)'
;YKTALNAEKFGVDVKAVKLNFKKVLEYTNKLVRDAINDNEKQLAGFKNINFLKQKGHCISDSSIEVGKEVYTTDNILISTGTKPFIPPIERIGDVDYLTHETIFNIEKVPKSIAFVGGGFISLEFANVFNSFGSKVYIIDSGSRPIFAADESVSLAIKKYYEEDGITFISNSRTTKVSQSSGKILLETNKGDKIKVEKMMISTGFIANTEGLNIEAAGVETDARGNIIVNKFLQTSKPNIYAIGDILGKTQFTHMALKESKIVIHNIF
;
A
#
# COMPACT_ATOMS: atom_id res chain seq x y z
N TYR A 1 -1.22 -6.74 -22.52
CA TYR A 1 -2.02 -6.23 -23.64
C TYR A 1 -1.13 -5.51 -24.66
N LYS A 2 -0.38 -4.50 -24.24
CA LYS A 2 0.65 -3.83 -25.08
C LYS A 2 1.60 -4.78 -25.81
N THR A 3 2.15 -5.80 -25.14
CA THR A 3 3.01 -6.81 -25.80
C THR A 3 2.30 -7.54 -26.94
N ALA A 4 1.04 -7.95 -26.73
CA ALA A 4 0.26 -8.65 -27.75
C ALA A 4 -0.07 -7.75 -28.95
N LEU A 5 -0.30 -6.45 -28.72
CA LEU A 5 -0.49 -5.47 -29.81
C LEU A 5 0.78 -5.27 -30.64
N ASN A 6 1.95 -5.47 -30.06
CA ASN A 6 3.25 -5.27 -30.71
C ASN A 6 3.94 -6.60 -31.02
N ALA A 7 3.17 -7.69 -31.15
CA ALA A 7 3.72 -9.05 -31.33
C ALA A 7 4.45 -9.24 -32.67
N GLU A 8 4.08 -8.45 -33.70
CA GLU A 8 4.69 -8.47 -35.03
C GLU A 8 6.21 -8.22 -34.98
N LYS A 9 6.70 -7.37 -34.06
CA LYS A 9 8.14 -7.12 -33.88
C LYS A 9 8.93 -8.37 -33.45
N PHE A 10 8.24 -9.40 -32.99
CA PHE A 10 8.79 -10.70 -32.64
C PHE A 10 8.45 -11.78 -33.69
N GLY A 11 7.93 -11.40 -34.85
CA GLY A 11 7.53 -12.32 -35.91
C GLY A 11 6.23 -13.08 -35.62
N VAL A 12 5.36 -12.55 -34.75
CA VAL A 12 4.08 -13.18 -34.40
C VAL A 12 2.91 -12.32 -34.87
N ASP A 13 2.16 -12.83 -35.84
CA ASP A 13 0.97 -12.17 -36.37
C ASP A 13 -0.27 -12.41 -35.49
N VAL A 14 -0.87 -11.33 -34.98
CA VAL A 14 -2.08 -11.39 -34.16
C VAL A 14 -3.20 -10.60 -34.82
N LYS A 15 -4.22 -11.29 -35.31
CA LYS A 15 -5.34 -10.66 -36.07
C LYS A 15 -6.14 -9.63 -35.27
N ALA A 16 -6.36 -9.89 -33.98
CA ALA A 16 -7.09 -8.99 -33.10
C ALA A 16 -6.74 -9.23 -31.63
N VAL A 17 -6.58 -8.15 -30.86
CA VAL A 17 -6.37 -8.20 -29.42
C VAL A 17 -7.45 -7.36 -28.74
N LYS A 18 -8.17 -7.95 -27.78
CA LYS A 18 -9.18 -7.24 -26.98
C LYS A 18 -8.92 -7.45 -25.49
N LEU A 19 -8.70 -6.36 -24.76
CA LEU A 19 -8.61 -6.40 -23.30
C LEU A 19 -10.00 -6.52 -22.68
N ASN A 20 -10.25 -7.59 -21.94
CA ASN A 20 -11.42 -7.71 -21.07
C ASN A 20 -11.02 -7.44 -19.62
N PHE A 21 -11.01 -6.17 -19.24
CA PHE A 21 -10.55 -5.74 -17.92
C PHE A 21 -11.44 -6.27 -16.78
N LYS A 22 -12.75 -6.41 -17.01
CA LYS A 22 -13.67 -7.04 -16.05
C LYS A 22 -13.21 -8.46 -15.69
N LYS A 23 -12.86 -9.28 -16.68
CA LYS A 23 -12.33 -10.64 -16.45
C LYS A 23 -10.98 -10.64 -15.71
N VAL A 24 -10.11 -9.64 -15.96
CA VAL A 24 -8.84 -9.49 -15.23
C VAL A 24 -9.12 -9.26 -13.75
N LEU A 25 -10.02 -8.32 -13.42
CA LEU A 25 -10.39 -8.04 -12.03
C LEU A 25 -11.13 -9.21 -11.37
N GLU A 26 -12.04 -9.88 -12.08
CA GLU A 26 -12.72 -11.08 -11.57
C GLU A 26 -11.73 -12.17 -11.17
N TYR A 27 -10.71 -12.41 -12.01
CA TYR A 27 -9.65 -13.36 -11.74
C TYR A 27 -8.81 -12.94 -10.52
N THR A 28 -8.33 -11.70 -10.48
CA THR A 28 -7.55 -11.18 -9.33
C THR A 28 -8.35 -11.27 -8.03
N ASN A 29 -9.60 -10.82 -8.04
CA ASN A 29 -10.47 -10.85 -6.87
C ASN A 29 -10.79 -12.28 -6.43
N LYS A 30 -10.87 -13.24 -7.37
CA LYS A 30 -11.00 -14.66 -7.03
C LYS A 30 -9.78 -15.16 -6.27
N LEU A 31 -8.57 -14.90 -6.75
CA LEU A 31 -7.34 -15.33 -6.08
C LEU A 31 -7.25 -14.78 -4.64
N VAL A 32 -7.59 -13.51 -4.45
CA VAL A 32 -7.61 -12.89 -3.12
C VAL A 32 -8.66 -13.55 -2.22
N ARG A 33 -9.89 -13.75 -2.71
CA ARG A 33 -10.95 -14.42 -1.93
C ARG A 33 -10.56 -15.84 -1.56
N ASP A 34 -9.98 -16.61 -2.47
CA ASP A 34 -9.56 -17.98 -2.21
C ASP A 34 -8.48 -18.02 -1.12
N ALA A 35 -7.47 -17.14 -1.21
CA ALA A 35 -6.43 -17.03 -0.20
C ALA A 35 -6.98 -16.65 1.19
N ILE A 36 -7.93 -15.71 1.26
CA ILE A 36 -8.60 -15.34 2.51
C ILE A 36 -9.37 -16.54 3.08
N ASN A 37 -10.15 -17.23 2.24
CA ASN A 37 -10.93 -18.39 2.66
C ASN A 37 -10.03 -19.53 3.17
N ASP A 38 -8.89 -19.77 2.53
CA ASP A 38 -7.95 -20.79 2.95
C ASP A 38 -7.25 -20.43 4.27
N ASN A 39 -6.91 -19.15 4.48
CA ASN A 39 -6.41 -18.67 5.76
C ASN A 39 -7.45 -18.81 6.88
N GLU A 40 -8.71 -18.44 6.64
CA GLU A 40 -9.79 -18.58 7.63
C GLU A 40 -10.06 -20.05 7.98
N LYS A 41 -10.01 -20.96 6.99
CA LYS A 41 -10.11 -22.41 7.24
C LYS A 41 -8.94 -22.93 8.08
N GLN A 42 -7.72 -22.49 7.81
CA GLN A 42 -6.55 -22.88 8.60
C GLN A 42 -6.71 -22.41 10.06
N LEU A 43 -7.14 -21.16 10.27
CA LEU A 43 -7.40 -20.61 11.60
C LEU A 43 -8.46 -21.42 12.35
N ALA A 44 -9.57 -21.76 11.69
CA ALA A 44 -10.64 -22.58 12.26
C ALA A 44 -10.21 -24.01 12.62
N GLY A 45 -9.10 -24.51 12.05
CA GLY A 45 -8.55 -25.83 12.35
C GLY A 45 -7.77 -25.89 13.68
N PHE A 46 -7.35 -24.76 14.24
CA PHE A 46 -6.63 -24.72 15.51
C PHE A 46 -7.59 -24.78 16.70
N LYS A 47 -7.42 -25.79 17.56
CA LYS A 47 -8.27 -25.98 18.76
C LYS A 47 -8.04 -24.93 19.85
N ASN A 48 -6.88 -24.29 19.84
CA ASN A 48 -6.40 -23.38 20.88
C ASN A 48 -6.30 -21.91 20.40
N ILE A 49 -6.91 -21.58 19.26
CA ILE A 49 -6.96 -20.22 18.74
C ILE A 49 -8.42 -19.80 18.63
N ASN A 50 -8.78 -18.69 19.27
CA ASN A 50 -10.07 -18.04 19.07
C ASN A 50 -9.90 -16.88 18.08
N PHE A 51 -10.48 -17.00 16.88
CA PHE A 51 -10.40 -15.96 15.85
C PHE A 51 -11.65 -15.06 15.90
N LEU A 52 -11.45 -13.82 16.35
CA LEU A 52 -12.50 -12.81 16.44
C LEU A 52 -12.40 -11.84 15.25
N LYS A 53 -13.38 -11.87 14.34
CA LYS A 53 -13.42 -10.97 13.17
C LYS A 53 -14.01 -9.60 13.53
N GLN A 54 -13.40 -8.93 14.50
CA GLN A 54 -13.82 -7.64 15.05
C GLN A 54 -12.60 -6.76 15.35
N LYS A 55 -12.80 -5.44 15.39
CA LYS A 55 -11.75 -4.53 15.86
C LYS A 55 -11.61 -4.63 17.37
N GLY A 56 -10.37 -4.63 17.84
CA GLY A 56 -10.04 -4.54 19.25
C GLY A 56 -9.16 -3.34 19.56
N HIS A 57 -9.20 -2.88 20.81
CA HIS A 57 -8.33 -1.83 21.31
C HIS A 57 -7.88 -2.15 22.74
N CYS A 58 -6.71 -1.65 23.13
CA CYS A 58 -6.20 -1.81 24.48
C CYS A 58 -7.01 -0.98 25.47
N ILE A 59 -7.31 -1.53 26.63
CA ILE A 59 -7.86 -0.79 27.78
C ILE A 59 -6.84 -0.69 28.93
N SER A 60 -5.86 -1.60 28.95
CA SER A 60 -4.68 -1.59 29.82
C SER A 60 -3.53 -2.34 29.14
N ASP A 61 -2.43 -2.55 29.86
CA ASP A 61 -1.29 -3.35 29.39
C ASP A 61 -1.54 -4.87 29.40
N SER A 62 -2.68 -5.32 29.92
CA SER A 62 -3.04 -6.73 30.10
C SER A 62 -4.50 -7.02 29.72
N SER A 63 -5.19 -6.06 29.09
CA SER A 63 -6.59 -6.21 28.72
C SER A 63 -6.92 -5.49 27.42
N ILE A 64 -7.76 -6.12 26.60
CA ILE A 64 -8.27 -5.59 25.34
C ILE A 64 -9.80 -5.65 25.32
N GLU A 65 -10.44 -4.65 24.74
CA GLU A 65 -11.86 -4.70 24.41
C GLU A 65 -12.01 -5.08 22.93
N VAL A 66 -12.82 -6.10 22.65
CA VAL A 66 -13.18 -6.54 21.30
C VAL A 66 -14.70 -6.55 21.20
N GLY A 67 -15.25 -5.67 20.36
CA GLY A 67 -16.70 -5.49 20.27
C GLY A 67 -17.31 -4.93 21.56
N LYS A 68 -17.91 -5.80 22.39
CA LYS A 68 -18.47 -5.45 23.71
C LYS A 68 -17.87 -6.27 24.85
N GLU A 69 -16.91 -7.13 24.53
CA GLU A 69 -16.31 -8.07 25.47
C GLU A 69 -14.90 -7.62 25.83
N VAL A 70 -14.54 -7.82 27.09
CA VAL A 70 -13.20 -7.54 27.61
C VAL A 70 -12.46 -8.85 27.81
N TYR A 71 -11.25 -8.92 27.26
CA TYR A 71 -10.35 -10.05 27.36
C TYR A 71 -9.12 -9.66 28.16
N THR A 72 -8.79 -10.43 29.19
CA THR A 72 -7.53 -10.33 29.93
C THR A 72 -6.51 -11.31 29.36
N THR A 73 -5.23 -10.93 29.34
CA THR A 73 -4.16 -11.77 28.77
C THR A 73 -2.83 -11.49 29.46
N ASP A 74 -1.96 -12.52 29.50
CA ASP A 74 -0.59 -12.38 29.99
C ASP A 74 0.28 -11.58 29.01
N ASN A 75 0.07 -11.76 27.71
CA ASN A 75 0.86 -11.12 26.65
C ASN A 75 -0.02 -10.54 25.54
N ILE A 76 0.42 -9.44 24.93
CA ILE A 76 -0.22 -8.79 23.78
C ILE A 76 0.77 -8.73 22.62
N LEU A 77 0.35 -9.14 21.42
CA LEU A 77 1.10 -8.97 20.18
C LEU A 77 0.37 -7.99 19.25
N ILE A 78 0.99 -6.86 18.94
CA ILE A 78 0.46 -5.85 18.03
C ILE A 78 1.05 -6.06 16.63
N SER A 79 0.20 -6.38 15.66
CA SER A 79 0.60 -6.68 14.26
C SER A 79 -0.37 -6.05 13.25
N THR A 80 -0.78 -4.80 13.47
CA THR A 80 -1.83 -4.12 12.68
C THR A 80 -1.33 -3.45 11.39
N GLY A 81 -0.05 -3.59 11.09
CA GLY A 81 0.56 -3.13 9.85
C GLY A 81 0.54 -1.61 9.69
N THR A 82 0.30 -1.16 8.46
CA THR A 82 0.30 0.26 8.09
C THR A 82 -0.90 0.60 7.22
N LYS A 83 -1.13 1.89 7.02
CA LYS A 83 -2.15 2.45 6.11
C LYS A 83 -1.54 3.51 5.19
N PRO A 84 -2.15 3.83 4.04
CA PRO A 84 -1.63 4.85 3.14
C PRO A 84 -1.43 6.19 3.85
N PHE A 85 -0.28 6.84 3.62
CA PHE A 85 -0.06 8.22 4.03
C PHE A 85 -0.61 9.18 2.98
N ILE A 86 -1.61 9.99 3.35
CA ILE A 86 -2.16 11.03 2.48
C ILE A 86 -1.46 12.36 2.78
N PRO A 87 -0.70 12.92 1.81
CA PRO A 87 0.03 14.17 2.02
C PRO A 87 -0.95 15.36 2.05
N PRO A 88 -0.59 16.47 2.70
CA PRO A 88 -1.43 17.67 2.74
C PRO A 88 -1.46 18.34 1.36
N ILE A 89 -2.42 17.94 0.53
CA ILE A 89 -2.71 18.51 -0.79
C ILE A 89 -4.02 19.30 -0.68
N GLU A 90 -4.02 20.55 -1.16
CA GLU A 90 -5.21 21.39 -1.13
C GLU A 90 -6.37 20.71 -1.89
N ARG A 91 -7.54 20.64 -1.24
CA ARG A 91 -8.78 20.03 -1.77
C ARG A 91 -8.71 18.53 -2.04
N ILE A 92 -7.76 17.80 -1.45
CA ILE A 92 -7.67 16.34 -1.62
C ILE A 92 -8.95 15.60 -1.18
N GLY A 93 -9.68 16.13 -0.20
CA GLY A 93 -10.97 15.59 0.23
C GLY A 93 -12.12 15.79 -0.76
N ASP A 94 -11.95 16.65 -1.77
CA ASP A 94 -12.98 16.96 -2.77
C ASP A 94 -12.87 16.07 -4.03
N VAL A 95 -11.92 15.14 -4.07
CA VAL A 95 -11.63 14.32 -5.26
C VAL A 95 -11.63 12.83 -4.95
N ASP A 96 -12.04 12.04 -5.94
CA ASP A 96 -12.05 10.57 -5.89
C ASP A 96 -10.67 10.01 -6.24
N TYR A 97 -9.72 10.19 -5.32
CA TYR A 97 -8.38 9.61 -5.44
C TYR A 97 -8.35 8.14 -5.00
N LEU A 98 -7.42 7.38 -5.58
CA LEU A 98 -7.18 5.99 -5.27
C LEU A 98 -5.98 5.83 -4.32
N THR A 99 -5.91 4.70 -3.64
CA THR A 99 -4.73 4.22 -2.92
C THR A 99 -4.44 2.79 -3.38
N HIS A 100 -3.38 2.16 -2.87
CA HIS A 100 -3.11 0.75 -3.14
C HIS A 100 -4.23 -0.18 -2.63
N GLU A 101 -5.04 0.28 -1.68
CA GLU A 101 -6.21 -0.45 -1.16
C GLU A 101 -7.42 -0.32 -2.10
N THR A 102 -7.64 0.85 -2.70
CA THR A 102 -8.86 1.16 -3.47
C THR A 102 -8.70 1.04 -4.98
N ILE A 103 -7.47 0.92 -5.50
CA ILE A 103 -7.19 0.79 -6.95
C ILE A 103 -7.89 -0.40 -7.60
N PHE A 104 -8.18 -1.47 -6.85
CA PHE A 104 -8.89 -2.65 -7.35
C PHE A 104 -10.40 -2.46 -7.49
N ASN A 105 -10.95 -1.35 -7.00
CA ASN A 105 -12.38 -1.02 -7.09
C ASN A 105 -12.78 -0.35 -8.41
N ILE A 106 -11.81 -0.03 -9.28
CA ILE A 106 -12.11 0.57 -10.58
C ILE A 106 -12.78 -0.46 -11.52
N GLU A 107 -13.72 -0.02 -12.35
CA GLU A 107 -14.44 -0.93 -13.25
C GLU A 107 -13.84 -1.03 -14.66
N LYS A 108 -13.05 -0.02 -15.05
CA LYS A 108 -12.51 0.15 -16.39
C LYS A 108 -11.09 0.69 -16.29
N VAL A 109 -10.27 0.35 -17.28
CA VAL A 109 -8.94 0.96 -17.46
C VAL A 109 -9.14 2.45 -17.76
N PRO A 110 -8.61 3.38 -16.94
CA PRO A 110 -8.73 4.79 -17.21
C PRO A 110 -7.89 5.14 -18.45
N LYS A 111 -8.36 6.10 -19.27
CA LYS A 111 -7.57 6.59 -20.42
C LYS A 111 -6.28 7.26 -19.97
N SER A 112 -6.29 7.86 -18.78
CA SER A 112 -5.10 8.43 -18.16
C SER A 112 -5.15 8.35 -16.64
N ILE A 113 -3.98 8.11 -16.04
CA ILE A 113 -3.82 7.98 -14.59
C ILE A 113 -2.54 8.69 -14.13
N ALA A 114 -2.62 9.38 -13.00
CA ALA A 114 -1.46 9.98 -12.33
C ALA A 114 -1.18 9.27 -11.00
N PHE A 115 0.09 8.94 -10.74
CA PHE A 115 0.58 8.46 -9.45
C PHE A 115 1.31 9.58 -8.74
N VAL A 116 0.91 9.88 -7.51
CA VAL A 116 1.59 10.87 -6.65
C VAL A 116 2.54 10.10 -5.72
N GLY A 117 3.83 10.34 -5.89
CA GLY A 117 4.94 9.54 -5.34
C GLY A 117 5.51 8.57 -6.38
N GLY A 118 6.83 8.41 -6.44
CA GLY A 118 7.55 7.50 -7.34
C GLY A 118 8.25 6.36 -6.60
N GLY A 119 7.60 5.82 -5.57
CA GLY A 119 8.03 4.59 -4.90
C GLY A 119 7.70 3.33 -5.71
N PHE A 120 8.09 2.16 -5.18
CA PHE A 120 7.91 0.86 -5.85
C PHE A 120 6.45 0.59 -6.27
N ILE A 121 5.48 0.85 -5.38
CA ILE A 121 4.05 0.65 -5.64
C ILE A 121 3.57 1.46 -6.83
N SER A 122 3.99 2.73 -6.93
CA SER A 122 3.66 3.58 -8.06
C SER A 122 4.17 3.01 -9.37
N LEU A 123 5.41 2.52 -9.38
CA LEU A 123 6.02 1.96 -10.58
C LEU A 123 5.36 0.65 -10.99
N GLU A 124 5.05 -0.24 -10.05
CA GLU A 124 4.34 -1.49 -10.31
C GLU A 124 2.98 -1.25 -10.97
N PHE A 125 2.14 -0.39 -10.38
CA PHE A 125 0.85 -0.06 -10.96
C PHE A 125 0.98 0.77 -12.24
N ALA A 126 1.93 1.70 -12.32
CA ALA A 126 2.20 2.45 -13.55
C ALA A 126 2.50 1.52 -14.72
N ASN A 127 3.32 0.49 -14.51
CA ASN A 127 3.61 -0.51 -15.53
C ASN A 127 2.35 -1.31 -15.93
N VAL A 128 1.51 -1.70 -14.97
CA VAL A 128 0.24 -2.41 -15.24
C VAL A 128 -0.70 -1.55 -16.09
N PHE A 129 -0.94 -0.29 -15.70
CA PHE A 129 -1.85 0.60 -16.42
C PHE A 129 -1.28 1.03 -17.77
N ASN A 130 0.02 1.27 -17.89
CA ASN A 130 0.69 1.51 -19.16
C ASN A 130 0.55 0.29 -20.10
N SER A 131 0.73 -0.91 -19.56
CA SER A 131 0.55 -2.17 -20.28
C SER A 131 -0.88 -2.42 -20.75
N PHE A 132 -1.87 -1.85 -20.05
CA PHE A 132 -3.28 -1.84 -20.45
C PHE A 132 -3.66 -0.67 -21.38
N GLY A 133 -2.73 0.26 -21.65
CA GLY A 133 -2.90 1.35 -22.61
C GLY A 133 -3.31 2.69 -22.02
N SER A 134 -3.27 2.86 -20.69
CA SER A 134 -3.44 4.17 -20.07
C SER A 134 -2.26 5.09 -20.39
N LYS A 135 -2.52 6.39 -20.55
CA LYS A 135 -1.47 7.41 -20.45
C LYS A 135 -1.10 7.61 -18.98
N VAL A 136 0.14 7.31 -18.62
CA VAL A 136 0.58 7.28 -17.21
C VAL A 136 1.52 8.44 -16.89
N TYR A 137 1.27 9.07 -15.74
CA TYR A 137 2.12 10.09 -15.15
C TYR A 137 2.58 9.66 -13.76
N ILE A 138 3.85 9.86 -13.43
CA ILE A 138 4.39 9.70 -12.06
C ILE A 138 4.92 11.05 -11.63
N ILE A 139 4.34 11.62 -10.58
CA ILE A 139 4.75 12.90 -10.00
C ILE A 139 5.53 12.60 -8.72
N ASP A 140 6.81 12.96 -8.68
CA ASP A 140 7.66 12.70 -7.52
C ASP A 140 8.40 13.97 -7.10
N SER A 141 8.38 14.25 -5.79
CA SER A 141 9.14 15.34 -5.19
C SER A 141 10.65 15.14 -5.28
N GLY A 142 11.13 13.91 -5.42
CA GLY A 142 12.53 13.56 -5.63
C GLY A 142 12.97 13.73 -7.09
N SER A 143 14.28 13.80 -7.29
CA SER A 143 14.89 13.91 -8.62
C SER A 143 14.80 12.62 -9.45
N ARG A 144 14.65 11.47 -8.77
CA ARG A 144 14.60 10.12 -9.34
C ARG A 144 13.62 9.23 -8.56
N PRO A 145 12.95 8.26 -9.21
CA PRO A 145 12.05 7.31 -8.53
C PRO A 145 12.84 6.32 -7.68
N ILE A 146 12.19 5.66 -6.73
CA ILE A 146 12.82 4.65 -5.86
C ILE A 146 14.12 5.20 -5.25
N PHE A 147 14.03 6.31 -4.52
CA PHE A 147 15.20 7.00 -3.98
C PHE A 147 16.09 6.10 -3.09
N ALA A 148 15.48 5.11 -2.42
CA ALA A 148 16.18 4.13 -1.59
C ALA A 148 17.07 3.14 -2.37
N ALA A 149 16.86 3.00 -3.69
CA ALA A 149 17.75 2.21 -4.54
C ALA A 149 19.01 3.00 -4.91
N ASP A 150 20.04 2.27 -5.33
CA ASP A 150 21.22 2.86 -5.97
C ASP A 150 20.83 3.79 -7.12
N GLU A 151 21.56 4.88 -7.25
CA GLU A 151 21.26 5.93 -8.23
C GLU A 151 21.28 5.40 -9.67
N SER A 152 22.28 4.59 -10.02
CA SER A 152 22.41 4.07 -11.39
C SER A 152 21.23 3.16 -11.75
N VAL A 153 20.77 2.34 -10.79
CA VAL A 153 19.60 1.47 -10.95
C VAL A 153 18.32 2.30 -11.10
N SER A 154 18.14 3.28 -10.23
CA SER A 154 16.98 4.18 -10.24
C SER A 154 16.85 4.96 -11.56
N LEU A 155 17.97 5.48 -12.09
CA LEU A 155 18.01 6.18 -13.37
C LEU A 155 17.79 5.24 -14.56
N ALA A 156 18.34 4.02 -14.52
CA ALA A 156 18.10 3.02 -15.55
C ALA A 156 16.63 2.61 -15.61
N ILE A 157 15.98 2.40 -14.46
CA ILE A 157 14.54 2.10 -14.37
C ILE A 157 13.74 3.28 -14.94
N LYS A 158 14.04 4.51 -14.52
CA LYS A 158 13.34 5.71 -15.02
C LYS A 158 13.42 5.77 -16.55
N LYS A 159 14.62 5.64 -17.11
CA LYS A 159 14.84 5.65 -18.56
C LYS A 159 14.02 4.57 -19.27
N TYR A 160 14.04 3.33 -18.76
CA TYR A 160 13.26 2.23 -19.33
C TYR A 160 11.75 2.53 -19.33
N TYR A 161 11.22 3.07 -18.23
CA TYR A 161 9.80 3.44 -18.13
C TYR A 161 9.43 4.61 -19.07
N GLU A 162 10.32 5.60 -19.22
CA GLU A 162 10.15 6.71 -20.16
C GLU A 162 10.15 6.24 -21.61
N GLU A 163 11.06 5.33 -21.98
CA GLU A 163 11.07 4.66 -23.28
C GLU A 163 9.80 3.83 -23.53
N ASP A 164 9.21 3.27 -22.47
CA ASP A 164 7.93 2.57 -22.52
C ASP A 164 6.71 3.52 -22.50
N GLY A 165 6.92 4.84 -22.48
CA GLY A 165 5.86 5.86 -22.65
C GLY A 165 5.26 6.40 -21.34
N ILE A 166 5.86 6.10 -20.19
CA ILE A 166 5.45 6.64 -18.88
C ILE A 166 6.12 7.99 -18.67
N THR A 167 5.35 9.01 -18.29
CA THR A 167 5.88 10.37 -18.08
C THR A 167 6.25 10.59 -16.61
N PHE A 168 7.52 10.87 -16.31
CA PHE A 168 7.95 11.30 -14.98
C PHE A 168 7.98 12.82 -14.86
N ILE A 169 7.38 13.32 -13.79
CA ILE A 169 7.43 14.73 -13.38
C ILE A 169 8.22 14.80 -12.07
N SER A 170 9.54 14.80 -12.21
CA SER A 170 10.50 14.77 -11.09
C SER A 170 10.70 16.15 -10.45
N ASN A 171 11.23 16.16 -9.23
CA ASN A 171 11.43 17.37 -8.43
C ASN A 171 10.14 18.20 -8.31
N SER A 172 8.97 17.55 -8.26
CA SER A 172 7.67 18.21 -8.36
C SER A 172 6.70 17.63 -7.33
N ARG A 173 5.95 18.50 -6.66
CA ARG A 173 4.95 18.12 -5.65
C ARG A 173 3.59 18.61 -6.10
N THR A 174 2.60 17.73 -6.10
CA THR A 174 1.20 18.13 -6.24
C THR A 174 0.80 18.98 -5.03
N THR A 175 0.37 20.22 -5.27
CA THR A 175 -0.01 21.18 -4.23
C THR A 175 -1.52 21.32 -4.10
N LYS A 176 -2.25 21.13 -5.21
CA LYS A 176 -3.69 21.28 -5.28
C LYS A 176 -4.29 20.30 -6.25
N VAL A 177 -5.50 19.83 -5.94
CA VAL A 177 -6.32 19.03 -6.85
C VAL A 177 -7.70 19.62 -7.01
N SER A 178 -8.36 19.29 -8.11
CA SER A 178 -9.79 19.56 -8.30
C SER A 178 -10.38 18.53 -9.26
N GLN A 179 -11.67 18.27 -9.12
CA GLN A 179 -12.38 17.32 -9.98
C GLN A 179 -13.55 18.00 -10.68
N SER A 180 -13.64 17.81 -11.99
CA SER A 180 -14.75 18.31 -12.81
C SER A 180 -14.94 17.43 -14.04
N SER A 181 -16.19 17.16 -14.39
CA SER A 181 -16.57 16.38 -15.59
C SER A 181 -15.87 15.02 -15.66
N GLY A 182 -15.77 14.33 -14.51
CA GLY A 182 -15.14 13.00 -14.40
C GLY A 182 -13.62 12.97 -14.57
N LYS A 183 -12.95 14.13 -14.52
CA LYS A 183 -11.49 14.23 -14.60
C LYS A 183 -10.94 15.00 -13.41
N ILE A 184 -9.74 14.62 -12.98
CA ILE A 184 -8.98 15.24 -11.90
C ILE A 184 -7.87 16.08 -12.51
N LEU A 185 -7.78 17.34 -12.09
CA LEU A 185 -6.68 18.23 -12.40
C LEU A 185 -5.74 18.27 -11.19
N LEU A 186 -4.48 17.92 -11.41
CA LEU A 186 -3.39 18.05 -10.45
C LEU A 186 -2.57 19.29 -10.83
N GLU A 187 -2.35 20.17 -9.86
CA GLU A 187 -1.47 21.33 -9.99
C GLU A 187 -0.22 21.12 -9.13
N THR A 188 0.96 21.41 -9.68
CA THR A 188 2.23 21.23 -8.98
C THR A 188 2.80 22.54 -8.45
N ASN A 189 3.74 22.45 -7.52
CA ASN A 189 4.53 23.59 -7.04
C ASN A 189 5.39 24.26 -8.14
N LYS A 190 5.55 23.62 -9.29
CA LYS A 190 6.25 24.15 -10.47
C LYS A 190 5.31 24.77 -11.51
N GLY A 191 4.00 24.76 -11.25
CA GLY A 191 2.99 25.29 -12.17
C GLY A 191 2.52 24.30 -13.23
N ASP A 192 2.97 23.04 -13.20
CA ASP A 192 2.47 22.01 -14.11
C ASP A 192 0.99 21.74 -13.82
N LYS A 193 0.22 21.51 -14.90
CA LYS A 193 -1.21 21.18 -14.84
C LYS A 193 -1.46 19.86 -15.55
N ILE A 194 -1.76 18.81 -14.77
CA ILE A 194 -1.94 17.46 -15.27
C ILE A 194 -3.39 17.05 -15.12
N LYS A 195 -4.09 16.83 -16.24
CA LYS A 195 -5.50 16.42 -16.25
C LYS A 195 -5.62 14.93 -16.58
N VAL A 196 -6.16 14.15 -15.64
CA VAL A 196 -6.29 12.68 -15.74
C VAL A 196 -7.70 12.21 -15.40
N GLU A 197 -8.06 10.98 -15.78
CA GLU A 197 -9.34 10.38 -15.37
C GLU A 197 -9.29 9.84 -13.93
N LYS A 198 -8.14 9.33 -13.50
CA LYS A 198 -7.92 8.85 -12.14
C LYS A 198 -6.57 9.32 -11.61
N MET A 199 -6.46 9.45 -10.29
CA MET A 199 -5.19 9.64 -9.61
C MET A 199 -5.04 8.62 -8.49
N MET A 200 -3.81 8.23 -8.16
CA MET A 200 -3.49 7.37 -7.04
C MET A 200 -2.46 8.05 -6.14
N ILE A 201 -2.73 8.06 -4.83
CA ILE A 201 -1.79 8.49 -3.80
C ILE A 201 -0.95 7.28 -3.38
N SER A 202 0.36 7.45 -3.48
CA SER A 202 1.37 6.40 -3.29
C SER A 202 2.64 7.00 -2.67
N THR A 203 2.47 7.94 -1.75
CA THR A 203 3.55 8.71 -1.09
C THR A 203 4.13 8.03 0.15
N GLY A 204 3.78 6.78 0.39
CA GLY A 204 4.25 5.98 1.52
C GLY A 204 3.13 5.60 2.48
N PHE A 205 3.54 5.20 3.68
CA PHE A 205 2.69 4.58 4.68
C PHE A 205 2.91 5.20 6.05
N ILE A 206 1.90 5.11 6.90
CA ILE A 206 1.99 5.40 8.34
C ILE A 206 1.55 4.18 9.14
N ALA A 207 2.12 4.01 10.33
CA ALA A 207 1.74 2.97 11.27
C ALA A 207 0.22 2.97 11.54
N ASN A 208 -0.38 1.79 11.58
CA ASN A 208 -1.80 1.64 11.84
C ASN A 208 -2.06 1.49 13.35
N THR A 209 -1.76 2.56 14.10
CA THR A 209 -1.91 2.63 15.56
C THR A 209 -3.18 3.35 16.01
N GLU A 210 -3.81 4.14 15.11
CA GLU A 210 -5.04 4.87 15.40
C GLU A 210 -6.18 3.91 15.77
N GLY A 211 -6.84 4.20 16.90
CA GLY A 211 -7.96 3.39 17.41
C GLY A 211 -7.54 2.12 18.16
N LEU A 212 -6.24 1.85 18.31
CA LEU A 212 -5.74 0.75 19.16
C LEU A 212 -5.61 1.14 20.64
N ASN A 213 -5.63 2.44 20.96
CA ASN A 213 -5.48 2.96 22.33
C ASN A 213 -4.22 2.42 23.03
N ILE A 214 -3.10 2.38 22.30
CA ILE A 214 -1.81 1.87 22.78
C ILE A 214 -1.24 2.71 23.93
N GLU A 215 -1.71 3.95 24.06
CA GLU A 215 -1.40 4.86 25.16
C GLU A 215 -1.94 4.32 26.50
N ALA A 216 -3.15 3.76 26.51
CA ALA A 216 -3.72 3.12 27.70
C ALA A 216 -2.93 1.86 28.13
N ALA A 217 -2.28 1.21 27.16
CA ALA A 217 -1.34 0.13 27.41
C ALA A 217 0.07 0.62 27.78
N GLY A 218 0.34 1.93 27.74
CA GLY A 218 1.66 2.52 28.03
C GLY A 218 2.76 2.13 27.02
N VAL A 219 2.39 1.87 25.78
CA VAL A 219 3.31 1.57 24.67
C VAL A 219 3.82 2.86 24.04
N GLU A 220 5.13 2.98 23.90
CA GLU A 220 5.77 4.14 23.28
C GLU A 220 5.85 4.03 21.75
N THR A 221 5.67 5.17 21.09
CA THR A 221 5.88 5.32 19.64
C THR A 221 6.93 6.37 19.31
N ASP A 222 7.54 6.27 18.14
CA ASP A 222 8.38 7.33 17.60
C ASP A 222 7.55 8.54 17.11
N ALA A 223 8.24 9.59 16.66
CA ALA A 223 7.59 10.81 16.14
C ALA A 223 6.74 10.60 14.87
N ARG A 224 6.84 9.44 14.24
CA ARG A 224 6.03 9.05 13.06
C ARG A 224 4.89 8.09 13.43
N GLY A 225 4.74 7.76 14.72
CA GLY A 225 3.72 6.86 15.24
C GLY A 225 4.06 5.37 15.13
N ASN A 226 5.30 5.00 14.75
CA ASN A 226 5.72 3.60 14.74
C ASN A 226 5.96 3.11 16.16
N ILE A 227 5.59 1.86 16.46
CA ILE A 227 5.84 1.27 17.78
C ILE A 227 7.34 1.02 17.95
N ILE A 228 7.90 1.51 19.06
CA ILE A 228 9.30 1.32 19.39
C ILE A 228 9.47 -0.06 20.03
N VAL A 229 10.41 -0.86 19.51
CA VAL A 229 10.74 -2.16 20.07
C VAL A 229 12.24 -2.37 20.23
N ASN A 230 12.63 -3.18 21.22
CA ASN A 230 14.00 -3.65 21.41
C ASN A 230 14.35 -4.80 20.42
N LYS A 231 15.55 -5.37 20.55
CA LYS A 231 16.01 -6.48 19.68
C LYS A 231 15.23 -7.79 19.82
N PHE A 232 14.42 -7.92 20.88
CA PHE A 232 13.55 -9.05 21.17
C PHE A 232 12.09 -8.78 20.74
N LEU A 233 11.84 -7.66 20.05
CA LEU A 233 10.50 -7.23 19.59
C LEU A 233 9.54 -6.86 20.73
N GLN A 234 10.07 -6.63 21.95
CA GLN A 234 9.32 -6.10 23.09
C GLN A 234 9.20 -4.58 22.97
N THR A 235 8.04 -4.05 23.33
CA THR A 235 7.77 -2.62 23.43
C THR A 235 8.34 -2.03 24.74
N SER A 236 7.95 -0.80 25.09
CA SER A 236 8.19 -0.21 26.43
C SER A 236 7.53 -1.01 27.57
N LYS A 237 6.61 -1.93 27.27
CA LYS A 237 6.02 -2.87 28.22
C LYS A 237 6.57 -4.29 28.01
N PRO A 238 7.07 -4.96 29.07
CA PRO A 238 7.69 -6.28 28.95
C PRO A 238 6.80 -7.38 28.36
N ASN A 239 5.49 -7.26 28.54
CA ASN A 239 4.48 -8.22 28.11
C ASN A 239 3.76 -7.82 26.80
N ILE A 240 4.16 -6.72 26.17
CA ILE A 240 3.59 -6.27 24.90
C ILE A 240 4.69 -6.26 23.85
N TYR A 241 4.39 -6.89 22.73
CA TYR A 241 5.28 -7.07 21.59
C TYR A 241 4.66 -6.44 20.35
N ALA A 242 5.49 -6.07 19.38
CA ALA A 242 5.02 -5.61 18.08
C ALA A 242 5.88 -6.13 16.93
N ILE A 243 5.24 -6.45 15.80
CA ILE A 243 5.90 -6.99 14.60
C ILE A 243 5.32 -6.41 13.32
N GLY A 244 6.11 -6.51 12.25
CA GLY A 244 5.73 -6.13 10.90
C GLY A 244 5.81 -4.63 10.64
N ASP A 245 5.02 -4.18 9.68
CA ASP A 245 5.14 -2.83 9.10
C ASP A 245 4.92 -1.71 10.12
N ILE A 246 4.22 -1.98 11.23
CA ILE A 246 3.97 -1.04 12.33
C ILE A 246 5.26 -0.56 13.02
N LEU A 247 6.38 -1.29 12.84
CA LEU A 247 7.69 -0.92 13.34
C LEU A 247 8.39 0.15 12.49
N GLY A 248 7.90 0.42 11.27
CA GLY A 248 8.46 1.43 10.36
C GLY A 248 9.86 1.13 9.81
N LYS A 249 10.40 -0.08 10.02
CA LYS A 249 11.77 -0.47 9.61
C LYS A 249 11.81 -1.17 8.24
N THR A 250 11.17 -2.33 8.15
CA THR A 250 11.18 -3.18 6.96
C THR A 250 9.77 -3.65 6.64
N GLN A 251 9.16 -3.04 5.63
CA GLN A 251 7.75 -3.25 5.28
C GLN A 251 7.61 -4.35 4.22
N PHE A 252 7.98 -5.57 4.61
CA PHE A 252 7.92 -6.74 3.73
C PHE A 252 7.32 -7.94 4.46
N THR A 253 6.45 -8.68 3.77
CA THR A 253 5.78 -9.86 4.34
C THR A 253 6.76 -10.90 4.89
N HIS A 254 7.86 -11.17 4.19
CA HIS A 254 8.86 -12.14 4.65
C HIS A 254 9.61 -11.69 5.92
N MET A 255 9.72 -10.37 6.14
CA MET A 255 10.28 -9.82 7.37
C MET A 255 9.31 -9.97 8.53
N ALA A 256 8.02 -9.66 8.34
CA ALA A 256 6.99 -9.90 9.34
C ALA A 256 6.90 -11.39 9.75
N LEU A 257 7.05 -12.32 8.79
CA LEU A 257 7.11 -13.77 9.06
C LEU A 257 8.38 -14.21 9.80
N LYS A 258 9.50 -13.50 9.61
CA LYS A 258 10.72 -13.74 10.39
C LYS A 258 10.54 -13.24 11.83
N GLU A 259 9.99 -12.04 11.97
CA GLU A 259 9.70 -11.42 13.26
C GLU A 259 8.69 -12.23 14.08
N SER A 260 7.68 -12.83 13.45
CA SER A 260 6.74 -13.71 14.15
C SER A 260 7.43 -14.93 14.76
N LYS A 261 8.41 -15.54 14.08
CA LYS A 261 9.19 -16.65 14.65
C LYS A 261 10.02 -16.21 15.85
N ILE A 262 10.58 -15.01 15.81
CA ILE A 262 11.36 -14.44 16.92
C ILE A 262 10.44 -14.15 18.11
N VAL A 263 9.28 -13.52 17.87
CA VAL A 263 8.36 -13.15 18.95
C VAL A 263 7.78 -14.37 19.66
N ILE A 264 7.46 -15.44 18.91
CA ILE A 264 6.98 -16.70 19.49
C ILE A 264 8.04 -17.28 20.44
N HIS A 265 9.31 -17.30 20.04
CA HIS A 265 10.40 -17.80 20.89
C HIS A 265 10.66 -16.95 22.14
N ASN A 266 10.32 -15.66 22.10
CA ASN A 266 10.50 -14.77 23.24
C ASN A 266 9.29 -14.79 24.20
N ILE A 267 8.09 -15.11 23.70
CA ILE A 267 6.87 -15.21 24.49
C ILE A 267 6.74 -16.56 25.19
N PHE A 268 7.15 -17.66 24.53
CA PHE A 268 6.98 -19.05 24.99
C PHE A 268 8.31 -19.79 25.07
#